data_AF-A0A368TL61-F1
#
_entry.id   AF-A0A368TL61-F1
#
_cell.length_a   1.000
_cell.length_b   1.000
_cell.length_c   1.000
_cell.angle_alpha   90.00
_cell.angle_beta   90.00
_cell.angle_gamma   90.00
#
_symmetry.space_group_name_H-M   'P 1'
#
loop_
_entity.id
_entity.type
_entity.pdbx_description
1 polymer ?
#
loop_
_entity_poly.entity_id
_entity_poly.type
_entity_poly.pdbx_seq_one_letter_code
_entity_poly.pdbx_strand_id
1 'polypeptide(L)' 'MHFVKKKVAGKTYLSIAETHRVNGVPKTSIVKYVGSAEKLFKILIGL' A
#
# COMPACT_ATOMS: atom_id res chain seq x y z
N MET A 1 -6.47 4.80 8.93
CA MET A 1 -6.07 4.14 7.66
C MET A 1 -5.76 5.17 6.59
N HIS A 2 -4.70 5.00 5.80
CA HIS A 2 -4.38 5.84 4.63
C HIS A 2 -3.72 5.01 3.52
N PHE A 3 -3.75 5.52 2.28
CA PHE A 3 -3.10 4.86 1.15
C PHE A 3 -1.59 5.11 1.16
N VAL A 4 -0.82 4.06 0.93
CA VAL A 4 0.65 4.10 0.82
C VAL A 4 1.13 3.35 -0.40
N LYS A 5 2.24 3.80 -0.97
CA LYS A 5 2.98 3.06 -2.00
C LYS A 5 4.06 2.23 -1.33
N LYS A 6 4.05 0.91 -1.54
CA LYS A 6 5.06 -0.02 -1.01
C LYS A 6 5.73 -0.75 -2.15
N LYS A 7 7.06 -0.74 -2.20
CA LYS A 7 7.84 -1.54 -3.16
C LYS A 7 8.19 -2.89 -2.54
N VAL A 8 7.84 -3.99 -3.21
CA VAL A 8 8.11 -5.37 -2.78
C VAL A 8 8.67 -6.14 -3.98
N ALA A 9 9.86 -6.71 -3.83
CA ALA A 9 10.54 -7.50 -4.88
C ALA A 9 10.55 -6.79 -6.26
N GLY A 10 10.85 -5.48 -6.28
CA GLY A 10 10.90 -4.68 -7.50
C GLY A 10 9.56 -4.11 -7.97
N LYS A 11 8.43 -4.64 -7.51
CA LYS A 11 7.08 -4.19 -7.90
C LYS A 11 6.52 -3.16 -6.91
N THR A 12 5.90 -2.11 -7.42
CA THR A 12 5.22 -1.11 -6.60
C THR A 12 3.77 -1.53 -6.39
N TYR A 13 3.31 -1.54 -5.14
CA TYR A 13 1.94 -1.86 -4.76
C TYR A 13 1.27 -0.66 -4.12
N LEU A 14 0.01 -0.42 -4.50
CA LEU A 14 -0.86 0.45 -3.73
C LEU A 14 -1.44 -0.36 -2.58
N SER A 15 -1.25 0.13 -1.36
CA SER A 15 -1.63 -0.57 -0.15
C SER A 15 -2.36 0.37 0.80
N ILE A 16 -3.25 -0.17 1.62
CA ILE A 16 -3.86 0.55 2.74
C ILE A 16 -3.02 0.23 3.96
N ALA A 17 -2.49 1.26 4.60
CA ALA A 17 -1.76 1.14 5.85
C ALA A 17 -2.51 1.78 6.99
N GLU A 18 -2.28 1.24 8.18
CA GLU A 18 -2.75 1.81 9.43
C GLU A 18 -1.55 2.08 10.33
N THR A 19 -1.56 3.25 10.95
CA THR A 19 -0.54 3.66 11.89
C THR A 19 -1.13 3.53 13.29
N HIS A 20 -0.54 2.64 14.08
CA HIS A 20 -0.90 2.47 15.49
C HIS A 20 0.27 2.88 16.37
N ARG A 21 -0.02 3.28 17.61
CA ARG A 21 1.02 3.45 18.63
C ARG A 21 1.22 2.11 19.34
N VAL A 22 2.43 1.56 19.25
CA VAL A 22 2.84 0.37 20.01
C VAL A 22 3.94 0.85 20.97
N ASN A 23 3.69 0.75 22.27
CA ASN A 23 4.59 1.25 23.33
C ASN A 23 4.99 2.73 23.13
N GLY A 24 4.03 3.58 22.73
CA GLY A 24 4.25 5.01 22.49
C GLY A 24 4.89 5.37 21.15
N VAL A 25 5.43 4.38 20.41
CA VAL A 25 6.07 4.59 19.11
C VAL A 25 5.06 4.40 17.97
N PRO A 26 4.96 5.35 17.02
CA PRO A 26 4.11 5.17 15.84
C PRO A 26 4.69 4.07 14.94
N LYS A 27 3.91 3.01 14.73
CA LYS A 27 4.24 1.90 13.85
C LYS A 27 3.19 1.81 12.74
N THR A 28 3.64 1.94 11.50
CA THR A 28 2.79 1.83 10.32
C THR A 28 2.85 0.40 9.78
N SER A 29 1.70 -0.25 9.74
CA SER A 29 1.53 -1.62 9.23
C SER A 29 0.65 -1.62 7.99
N ILE A 30 0.99 -2.44 7.00
CA ILE A 30 0.14 -2.64 5.83
C ILE A 30 -1.00 -3.57 6.22
N VAL A 31 -2.22 -3.07 6.11
CA VAL A 31 -3.43 -3.83 6.44
C VAL A 31 -3.92 -4.59 5.22
N LYS A 32 -3.84 -4.00 4.02
CA LYS A 32 -4.30 -4.62 2.78
C LYS A 32 -3.51 -4.17 1.58
N TYR A 33 -3.17 -5.10 0.68
CA TYR A 33 -2.69 -4.78 -0.66
C TYR A 33 -3.88 -4.60 -1.60
N VAL A 34 -4.00 -3.42 -2.21
CA VAL A 34 -5.09 -3.12 -3.15
C VAL A 34 -4.77 -3.70 -4.53
N GLY A 35 -3.50 -3.68 -4.92
CA GLY A 35 -3.01 -4.25 -6.18
C GLY A 35 -1.62 -3.73 -6.53
N SER A 36 -0.94 -4.33 -7.50
CA SER A 36 0.26 -3.70 -8.04
C SER A 36 -0.15 -2.39 -8.70
N ALA A 37 0.63 -1.33 -8.51
CA ALA A 37 0.38 -0.03 -9.10
C ALA A 37 0.30 -0.14 -10.63
N GLU A 38 1.07 -1.03 -11.25
CA GLU A 38 0.99 -1.32 -12.68
C GLU A 38 -0.35 -1.94 -13.09
N LYS A 39 -0.90 -2.87 -12.30
CA LYS A 39 -2.20 -3.49 -12.59
C LYS A 39 -3.35 -2.51 -12.38
N LEU A 40 -3.29 -1.70 -11.31
CA LEU A 40 -4.27 -0.65 -11.06
C LEU A 40 -4.20 0.44 -12.13
N PHE A 41 -3.00 0.78 -12.59
CA PHE A 41 -2.81 1.73 -13.69
C PHE A 41 -3.39 1.18 -14.99
N LYS A 42 -3.16 -0.10 -15.34
CA LYS A 42 -3.76 -0.75 -16.51
C LYS A 42 -5.30 -0.73 -16.49
N ILE A 43 -5.89 -1.05 -15.34
CA ILE A 43 -7.35 -0.98 -15.14
C ILE A 43 -7.85 0.46 -15.32
N LEU A 44 -7.14 1.45 -14.76
CA LEU A 44 -7.52 2.88 -14.88
C LEU A 44 -7.45 3.40 -16.32
N ILE A 45 -6.46 2.96 -17.10
CA ILE A 45 -6.31 3.37 -18.50
C ILE A 45 -7.15 2.50 -19.46
N GLY A 46 -7.93 1.54 -18.96
CA GLY A 46 -8.84 0.72 -19.77
C GLY A 46 -8.16 -0.30 -20.69
N LEU A 47 -6.94 -0.73 -20.34
CA LEU A 47 -6.15 -1.74 -21.08
C LEU A 47 -6.28 -3.15 -20.51
#